data_AF-A0A847X6D6-F1
#
_entry.id   AF-A0A847X6D6-F1
#
_cell.length_a   1.000
_cell.length_b   1.000
_cell.length_c   1.000
_cell.angle_alpha   90.00
_cell.angle_beta   90.00
_cell.angle_gamma   90.00
#
_symmetry.space_group_name_H-M   'P 1'
#
loop_
_entity.id
_entity.type
_entity.pdbx_description
1 polymer ?
#
loop_
_entity_poly.entity_id
_entity_poly.type
_entity_poly.pdbx_seq_one_letter_code
_entity_poly.pdbx_strand_id
1 'polypeptide(L)' 'MAVENLGLATTWIQGQIENEKGAEIGKLLNVPEDYTVTGYFPIGEPVTEVKGPKKMEFSERCFIDEFGKGFKE' A
#
# COMPACT_ATOMS: atom_id res chain seq x y z
N MET A 1 -2.01 -12.31 1.50
CA MET A 1 -0.71 -11.94 2.13
C MET A 1 -0.69 -12.37 3.60
N ALA A 2 0.43 -12.23 4.33
CA ALA A 2 0.54 -12.73 5.72
C ALA A 2 -0.59 -12.27 6.66
N VAL A 3 -0.98 -10.99 6.59
CA VAL A 3 -2.07 -10.42 7.42
C VAL A 3 -3.43 -11.07 7.11
N GLU A 4 -3.81 -11.13 5.83
CA GLU A 4 -5.08 -11.73 5.39
C GLU A 4 -5.16 -13.23 5.70
N ASN A 5 -4.03 -13.94 5.63
CA ASN A 5 -3.96 -15.37 5.97
C ASN A 5 -4.24 -15.64 7.46
N LEU A 6 -4.05 -14.62 8.31
CA LEU A 6 -4.40 -14.66 9.73
C LEU A 6 -5.85 -14.21 9.99
N GLY A 7 -6.64 -13.94 8.95
CA GLY A 7 -8.00 -13.40 9.09
C GLY A 7 -8.05 -11.92 9.46
N LEU A 8 -6.91 -11.22 9.40
CA LEU A 8 -6.81 -9.80 9.73
C LEU A 8 -6.88 -8.95 8.46
N ALA A 9 -7.22 -7.68 8.63
CA ALA A 9 -7.22 -6.68 7.58
C ALA A 9 -6.16 -5.61 7.84
N THR A 10 -5.76 -4.91 6.77
CA THR A 10 -4.87 -3.76 6.83
C THR A 10 -5.23 -2.72 5.78
N THR A 11 -4.71 -1.51 5.94
CA THR A 11 -4.78 -0.45 4.92
C THR A 11 -3.44 0.26 4.81
N TRP A 12 -3.11 0.71 3.60
CA TRP A 12 -1.89 1.47 3.36
C TRP A 12 -2.14 2.94 3.70
N ILE A 13 -1.39 3.51 4.63
CA ILE A 13 -1.45 4.94 4.94
C ILE A 13 -0.09 5.59 4.68
N GLN A 14 -0.01 6.31 3.55
CA GLN A 14 1.19 7.05 3.13
C GLN A 14 0.87 8.51 2.83
N GLY A 15 -0.22 8.80 2.09
CA GLY A 15 -0.55 10.18 1.71
C GLY A 15 -0.83 11.12 2.89
N GLN A 16 -0.99 10.60 4.10
CA GLN A 16 -1.18 11.40 5.32
C GLN A 16 0.14 11.82 5.98
N ILE A 17 1.27 11.23 5.59
CA ILE A 17 2.56 11.37 6.28
C ILE A 17 3.68 11.91 5.38
N GLU A 18 3.31 12.56 4.29
CA GLU A 18 4.28 13.17 3.39
C GLU A 18 4.83 14.47 3.99
N ASN A 19 6.04 14.85 3.55
CA ASN A 19 6.70 16.09 3.93
C ASN A 19 6.92 16.22 5.45
N GLU A 20 6.56 17.36 6.04
CA GLU A 20 6.79 17.70 7.45
C GLU A 20 6.18 16.67 8.41
N LYS A 21 5.00 16.12 8.08
CA LYS A 21 4.33 15.10 8.90
C LYS A 21 5.13 13.79 8.98
N GLY A 22 5.86 13.45 7.91
CA GLY A 22 6.74 12.28 7.90
C GLY A 22 7.90 12.43 8.86
N ALA A 23 8.48 13.64 8.95
CA ALA A 23 9.52 13.96 9.91
C ALA A 23 9.00 13.96 11.35
N GLU A 24 7.80 14.49 11.59
CA GLU A 24 7.16 14.46 12.91
C GLU A 24 6.91 13.04 13.40
N ILE A 25 6.37 12.17 12.53
CA ILE A 25 6.15 10.75 12.86
C ILE A 25 7.48 10.03 13.04
N GLY A 26 8.49 10.31 12.22
CA GLY A 26 9.84 9.76 12.40
C GLY A 26 10.41 10.08 13.77
N LYS A 27 10.29 11.33 14.23
CA LYS A 27 10.67 11.75 15.59
C LYS A 27 9.88 11.01 16.66
N LEU A 28 8.55 10.94 16.51
CA LEU A 28 7.68 10.25 17.47
C LEU A 28 8.07 8.77 17.63
N LEU A 29 8.45 8.12 16.54
CA LEU A 29 8.85 6.71 16.51
C LEU A 29 10.34 6.49 16.81
N ASN A 30 11.12 7.55 17.10
CA ASN A 30 12.57 7.51 17.26
C ASN A 30 13.30 6.84 16.08
N VAL A 31 12.84 7.13 14.86
CA VAL A 31 13.48 6.69 13.62
C VAL A 31 14.84 7.38 13.49
N PRO A 32 15.93 6.66 13.17
CA PRO A 32 17.23 7.29 13.03
C PRO A 32 17.27 8.28 11.85
N GLU A 33 18.16 9.27 11.92
CA GLU A 33 18.18 10.43 11.00
C GLU A 33 18.43 10.06 9.53
N ASP A 34 19.05 8.91 9.27
CA ASP A 34 19.29 8.36 7.94
C ASP A 34 18.09 7.57 7.36
N TYR A 35 16.99 7.47 8.12
CA TYR A 35 15.77 6.79 7.69
C TYR A 35 14.58 7.73 7.62
N THR A 36 13.58 7.32 6.83
CA THR A 36 12.32 8.05 6.67
C THR A 36 11.15 7.08 6.74
N VAL A 37 10.05 7.51 7.36
CA VAL A 37 8.81 6.74 7.41
C VAL A 37 8.10 6.87 6.06
N THR A 38 7.89 5.75 5.35
CA THR A 38 7.26 5.74 4.02
C THR A 38 5.76 5.41 4.06
N GLY A 39 5.30 4.80 5.15
CA GLY A 39 3.90 4.48 5.37
C GLY A 39 3.73 3.69 6.66
N TYR A 40 2.50 3.61 7.16
CA TYR A 40 2.13 2.69 8.22
C TYR A 40 0.91 1.87 7.83
N PHE A 41 0.84 0.67 8.41
CA PHE A 41 -0.09 -0.38 8.06
C PHE A 41 -0.78 -0.83 9.35
N PRO A 42 -1.88 -0.16 9.76
CA PRO A 42 -2.66 -0.68 10.87
C PRO A 42 -3.14 -2.08 10.54
N ILE A 43 -3.11 -2.98 11.52
CA ILE A 43 -3.58 -4.35 11.40
C ILE A 43 -4.65 -4.56 12.45
N GLY A 44 -5.76 -5.20 12.06
CA GLY A 44 -6.83 -5.51 13.00
C GLY A 44 -7.91 -6.41 12.42
N GLU A 45 -8.87 -6.76 13.26
CA GLU A 45 -10.06 -7.51 12.86
C GLU A 45 -11.02 -6.57 12.11
N PRO A 46 -11.39 -6.89 10.86
CA PRO A 46 -12.30 -6.05 10.10
C PRO A 46 -13.73 -6.16 10.65
N VAL A 47 -14.36 -5.02 10.96
CA VAL A 47 -15.76 -4.97 11.42
C VAL A 47 -16.73 -5.33 10.30
N THR A 48 -16.35 -5.08 9.05
CA THR A 48 -17.14 -5.37 7.85
C THR A 48 -16.29 -6.06 6.79
N GLU A 49 -16.94 -6.74 5.85
CA GLU A 49 -16.25 -7.33 4.71
C GLU A 49 -15.46 -6.25 3.93
N VAL A 50 -14.18 -6.51 3.70
CA VAL A 50 -13.29 -5.60 2.97
C VAL A 50 -13.46 -5.82 1.47
N LYS A 51 -14.07 -4.87 0.77
CA LYS A 51 -14.15 -4.86 -0.71
C LYS A 51 -13.11 -3.91 -1.28
N GLY A 52 -12.16 -4.46 -2.03
CA GLY A 52 -11.16 -3.65 -2.73
C GLY A 52 -11.76 -2.83 -3.87
N PRO A 53 -11.08 -1.76 -4.33
CA PRO A 53 -11.51 -1.00 -5.49
C PRO A 53 -11.49 -1.89 -6.74
N LYS A 54 -12.42 -1.64 -7.67
CA LYS A 54 -12.40 -2.28 -8.99
C LYS A 54 -11.04 -2.00 -9.64
N LYS A 55 -10.31 -3.06 -9.98
CA LYS A 55 -9.03 -2.95 -10.70
C LYS A 55 -9.29 -2.80 -12.19
N MET A 56 -8.35 -2.15 -12.87
CA MET A 56 -8.26 -2.16 -14.33
C MET A 56 -8.17 -3.60 -14.84
N GLU A 57 -8.77 -3.87 -16.00
CA GLU A 57 -8.78 -5.22 -16.56
C GLU A 57 -7.34 -5.69 -16.83
N PHE A 58 -7.11 -7.00 -16.78
CA PHE A 58 -5.76 -7.54 -16.93
C PHE A 58 -5.10 -7.14 -18.26
N SER A 59 -5.86 -7.22 -19.36
CA SER A 59 -5.39 -6.89 -20.70
C SER A 59 -5.03 -5.41 -20.90
N GLU A 60 -5.58 -4.53 -20.08
CA GLU A 60 -5.32 -3.09 -20.11
C GLU A 60 -4.03 -2.69 -19.36
N ARG A 61 -3.62 -3.51 -18.38
CA ARG A 61 -2.44 -3.22 -17.52
C ARG A 61 -1.23 -4.12 -17.76
N CYS A 62 -1.41 -5.21 -18.50
CA CYS A 62 -0.35 -6.15 -18.83
C CYS A 62 0.20 -5.85 -20.22
N PHE A 63 1.54 -5.87 -20.35
CA PHE A 63 2.24 -5.66 -21.60
C PHE A 63 3.18 -6.84 -21.83
N ILE A 64 3.12 -7.44 -23.01
CA ILE A 64 4.05 -8.47 -23.45
C ILE A 64 5.11 -7.81 -24.34
N ASP A 65 6.38 -8.14 -24.11
CA ASP A 65 7.59 -7.68 -24.82
C ASP A 65 7.90 -6.18 -24.74
N GLU A 66 6.90 -5.31 -24.83
CA GLU A 66 7.08 -3.86 -24.93
C GLU A 66 5.98 -3.11 -24.16
N PHE A 67 6.39 -2.16 -23.32
CA PHE A 67 5.48 -1.28 -22.59
C PHE A 67 4.52 -0.56 -23.55
N GLY A 68 3.21 -0.61 -23.26
CA GLY A 68 2.19 0.05 -24.06
C GLY A 68 1.63 -0.77 -25.23
N LYS A 69 2.20 -1.93 -25.59
CA LYS A 69 1.70 -2.74 -26.74
C LYS A 69 0.46 -3.61 -26.47
N GLY A 70 -0.10 -3.50 -25.27
CA GLY A 70 -1.24 -4.29 -24.79
C GLY A 70 -0.93 -5.77 -24.61
N PHE A 71 -1.85 -6.47 -23.96
CA PHE A 71 -1.83 -7.94 -23.86
C PHE A 71 -2.52 -8.51 -25.11
N LYS A 72 -1.76 -9.20 -25.97
CA LYS A 72 -2.31 -9.98 -27.09
C LYS A 72 -2.21 -11.46 -26.71
N GLU A 73 -3.35 -12.13 -26.60
CA GLU A 73 -3.44 -13.58 -26.40
C GLU A 73 -2.95 -14.37 -27.63
#